data_AF-A0A937VW88-F1
#
_entry.id   AF-A0A937VW88-F1
#
_cell.length_a   1.000
_cell.length_b   1.000
_cell.length_c   1.000
_cell.angle_alpha   90.00
_cell.angle_beta   90.00
_cell.angle_gamma   90.00
#
_symmetry.space_group_name_H-M   'P 1'
#
loop_
_entity.id
_entity.type
_entity.pdbx_description
1 polymer ?
#
loop_
_entity_poly.entity_id
_entity_poly.type
_entity_poly.pdbx_seq_one_letter_code
_entity_poly.pdbx_strand_id
1 'polypeptide(L)' 'MEKMFDEMVEAQRKKILHYGREIIPYLTADDVLQPNDFPQLESHPEFRYEEGVLEGLLTARMAYLAQKQIMQVEL' A
#
# COMPACT_ATOMS: atom_id res chain seq x y z
N MET A 1 1.68 -15.73 8.69
CA MET A 1 1.14 -14.92 7.56
C MET A 1 1.15 -13.43 7.87
N GLU A 2 0.90 -12.99 9.11
CA GLU A 2 0.98 -11.57 9.48
C GLU A 2 2.30 -10.89 9.07
N LYS A 3 3.44 -11.45 9.51
CA LYS A 3 4.78 -10.97 9.10
C LYS A 3 4.98 -10.91 7.58
N MET A 4 4.43 -11.88 6.84
CA MET A 4 4.51 -11.91 5.39
C MET A 4 3.71 -10.75 4.76
N PHE A 5 2.51 -10.46 5.27
CA PHE A 5 1.75 -9.29 4.84
C PHE A 5 2.48 -7.98 5.14
N ASP A 6 3.10 -7.86 6.31
CA ASP A 6 3.89 -6.67 6.66
C ASP A 6 5.06 -6.48 5.69
N GLU A 7 5.80 -7.55 5.37
CA GLU A 7 6.90 -7.52 4.39
C GLU A 7 6.42 -7.15 2.98
N MET A 8 5.28 -7.68 2.54
CA MET A 8 4.69 -7.37 1.22
C MET A 8 4.22 -5.92 1.14
N VAL A 9 3.57 -5.41 2.20
CA VAL A 9 3.13 -4.01 2.28
C VAL A 9 4.33 -3.07 2.23
N GLU A 10 5.39 -3.34 3.01
CA GLU A 10 6.60 -2.51 3.01
C GLU A 10 7.34 -2.54 1.66
N ALA A 11 7.40 -3.70 1.01
CA ALA A 11 7.96 -3.81 -0.33
C ALA A 11 7.15 -2.97 -1.34
N GLN A 12 5.81 -3.04 -1.28
CA GLN A 12 4.94 -2.29 -2.17
C GLN A 12 5.01 -0.77 -1.92
N ARG A 13 5.08 -0.33 -0.66
CA ARG A 13 5.29 1.08 -0.30
C ARG A 13 6.58 1.65 -0.90
N LYS A 14 7.69 0.90 -0.81
CA LYS A 14 8.97 1.29 -1.42
C LYS A 14 8.88 1.39 -2.93
N LYS A 15 8.16 0.46 -3.57
CA LYS A 15 7.92 0.48 -5.01
C LYS A 15 7.12 1.73 -5.41
N ILE A 16 5.99 2.00 -4.76
CA ILE A 16 5.19 3.20 -5.06
C ILE A 16 6.01 4.48 -4.87
N LEU A 17 6.80 4.58 -3.79
CA LEU A 17 7.65 5.75 -3.57
C LEU A 17 8.72 5.91 -4.68
N HIS A 18 9.28 4.81 -5.17
CA HIS A 18 10.21 4.85 -6.29
C HIS A 18 9.55 5.42 -7.55
N TYR A 19 8.41 4.87 -7.99
CA TYR A 19 7.65 5.37 -9.13
C TYR A 19 7.17 6.82 -8.92
N GLY A 20 6.67 7.13 -7.72
CA GLY A 20 6.25 8.47 -7.36
C GLY A 20 7.38 9.49 -7.48
N ARG A 21 8.63 9.10 -7.19
CA ARG A 21 9.82 9.94 -7.35
C ARG A 21 10.29 10.09 -8.79
N GLU A 22 9.94 9.17 -9.68
CA GLU A 22 10.16 9.36 -11.12
C GLU A 22 9.26 10.48 -11.68
N ILE A 23 8.09 10.70 -11.05
CA ILE A 23 7.13 11.76 -11.41
C ILE A 23 7.41 13.06 -10.64
N ILE A 24 7.62 12.96 -9.32
CA ILE A 24 7.84 14.07 -8.39
C ILE A 24 9.12 13.79 -7.58
N PRO A 25 10.30 14.31 -7.97
CA PRO A 25 11.58 13.92 -7.39
C PRO A 25 11.72 14.08 -5.87
N TYR A 26 10.98 15.03 -5.30
CA TYR A 26 11.01 15.35 -3.87
C TYR A 26 9.89 14.68 -3.05
N LEU A 27 9.15 13.73 -3.64
CA LEU A 27 8.09 13.00 -2.95
C LEU A 27 8.63 12.26 -1.71
N THR A 28 7.94 12.44 -0.58
CA THR A 28 8.25 11.77 0.68
C THR A 28 7.43 10.49 0.85
N ALA A 29 7.79 9.67 1.83
CA ALA A 29 7.01 8.47 2.16
C ALA A 29 5.61 8.82 2.71
N ASP A 30 5.48 9.96 3.39
CA ASP A 30 4.21 10.43 3.94
C ASP A 30 3.28 10.92 2.83
N ASP A 31 3.83 11.58 1.79
CA ASP A 31 3.08 12.03 0.61
C ASP A 31 2.42 10.86 -0.14
N VAL A 32 3.06 9.69 -0.16
CA VAL A 32 2.50 8.46 -0.76
C VAL A 32 1.24 7.99 -0.02
N LEU A 33 1.03 8.40 1.23
CA LEU A 33 -0.21 8.12 1.96
C LEU A 33 -1.37 9.00 1.50
N GLN A 34 -1.09 10.14 0.87
CA GLN A 34 -2.07 11.13 0.42
C GLN A 34 -1.82 11.49 -1.07
N PRO A 35 -1.82 10.51 -2.00
CA PRO A 35 -1.44 10.76 -3.39
C PRO A 35 -2.39 11.72 -4.11
N ASN A 36 -3.63 11.86 -3.61
CA ASN A 36 -4.63 12.79 -4.13
C ASN A 36 -4.24 14.27 -3.97
N ASP A 37 -3.28 14.59 -3.10
CA ASP A 37 -2.73 15.96 -2.96
C ASP A 37 -1.81 16.34 -4.14
N PHE A 38 -1.47 15.36 -4.99
CA PHE A 38 -0.56 15.52 -6.12
C PHE A 38 -1.25 15.14 -7.43
N PRO A 39 -1.84 16.11 -8.16
CA PRO A 39 -2.52 15.85 -9.43
C PRO A 39 -1.65 15.14 -10.49
N GLN A 40 -0.33 15.30 -10.41
CA GLN A 40 0.64 14.62 -11.28
C GLN A 40 0.62 13.10 -11.09
N LEU A 41 0.34 12.61 -9.87
CA LEU A 41 0.25 11.18 -9.56
C LEU A 41 -1.08 10.59 -10.07
N GLU A 42 -2.18 11.35 -9.95
CA GLU A 42 -3.50 10.93 -10.42
C GLU A 42 -3.51 10.64 -11.94
N SER A 43 -2.79 11.47 -12.71
CA SER A 43 -2.69 11.34 -14.16
C SER A 43 -1.69 10.27 -14.64
N HIS A 44 -1.02 9.56 -13.74
CA HIS A 44 0.01 8.57 -14.10
C HIS A 44 -0.48 7.12 -13.88
N PRO A 45 -0.86 6.39 -14.95
CA PRO A 45 -1.51 5.07 -14.82
C PRO A 45 -0.68 4.03 -14.07
N GLU A 46 0.64 4.03 -14.26
CA GLU A 46 1.54 3.08 -13.60
C GLU A 46 1.57 3.31 -12.08
N PHE A 47 1.58 4.56 -11.63
CA PHE A 47 1.55 4.88 -10.22
C PHE A 47 0.22 4.43 -9.59
N ARG A 48 -0.90 4.72 -10.27
CA ARG A 48 -2.25 4.34 -9.82
C ARG A 48 -2.46 2.82 -9.78
N TYR A 49 -1.86 2.09 -10.71
CA TYR A 49 -1.86 0.63 -10.66
C TYR A 49 -1.16 0.12 -9.39
N GLU A 50 0.05 0.61 -9.11
CA GLU A 50 0.82 0.17 -7.95
C GLU A 50 0.17 0.57 -6.62
N GLU A 51 -0.45 1.74 -6.55
CA GLU A 51 -1.28 2.15 -5.41
C GLU A 51 -2.46 1.19 -5.19
N GLY A 52 -3.18 0.83 -6.26
CA GLY A 52 -4.27 -0.15 -6.17
C GLY A 52 -3.81 -1.52 -5.66
N VAL A 53 -2.58 -1.93 -6.00
CA VAL A 53 -1.97 -3.16 -5.45
C VAL A 53 -1.72 -3.04 -3.95
N LEU A 54 -1.24 -1.89 -3.47
CA LEU A 54 -1.07 -1.65 -2.03
C LEU A 54 -2.41 -1.74 -1.29
N GLU A 55 -3.46 -1.12 -1.82
CA GLU A 55 -4.81 -1.19 -1.24
C GLU A 55 -5.35 -2.64 -1.20
N GLY A 56 -5.09 -3.42 -2.25
CA GLY A 56 -5.41 -4.85 -2.28
C GLY A 56 -4.68 -5.65 -1.19
N LEU A 57 -3.39 -5.39 -0.98
CA LEU A 57 -2.60 -6.04 0.07
C LEU A 57 -3.09 -5.67 1.47
N LEU A 58 -3.39 -4.40 1.72
CA LEU A 58 -3.94 -3.93 2.98
C LEU A 58 -5.31 -4.56 3.26
N THR A 59 -6.17 -4.64 2.24
CA THR A 59 -7.48 -5.30 2.33
C THR A 59 -7.34 -6.78 2.67
N ALA A 60 -6.46 -7.50 1.97
CA ALA A 60 -6.20 -8.92 2.24
C ALA A 60 -5.63 -9.14 3.66
N ARG A 61 -4.72 -8.27 4.12
CA ARG A 61 -4.18 -8.30 5.48
C ARG A 61 -5.28 -8.09 6.52
N MET A 62 -6.16 -7.12 6.32
CA MET A 62 -7.29 -6.86 7.22
C MET A 62 -8.22 -8.07 7.31
N ALA A 63 -8.58 -8.67 6.17
CA ALA A 63 -9.40 -9.87 6.13
C ALA A 63 -8.75 -11.04 6.89
N TYR A 64 -7.45 -11.26 6.70
CA TYR A 64 -6.69 -12.27 7.44
C TYR A 64 -6.68 -12.03 8.95
N LEU A 65 -6.46 -10.79 9.39
CA LEU A 65 -6.46 -10.45 10.81
C LEU A 65 -7.84 -10.64 11.45
N ALA A 66 -8.92 -10.24 10.75
CA ALA A 66 -10.28 -10.46 11.22
C ALA A 66 -10.59 -11.96 11.37
N GLN A 67 -10.22 -12.78 10.37
CA GLN A 67 -10.39 -14.23 10.44
C GLN A 67 -9.59 -14.84 11.62
N LYS A 68 -8.33 -14.43 11.79
CA LYS A 68 -7.47 -14.88 12.89
C LYS A 68 -8.08 -14.55 14.25
N GLN A 69 -8.65 -13.35 14.40
CA GLN A 69 -9.29 -12.93 15.65
C GLN A 69 -10.54 -13.77 15.96
N ILE A 70 -11.39 -14.05 14.97
CA ILE A 70 -12.58 -14.90 15.15
C ILE A 70 -12.17 -16.28 15.67
N MET A 71 -11.17 -16.91 15.04
CA MET A 71 -10.68 -18.24 15.45
C MET A 71 -10.06 -18.26 16.85
N GLN A 72 -9.53 -17.14 17.34
CA GLN A 72 -8.97 -17.03 18.69
C GLN A 72 -10.03 -16.87 19.78
N VAL A 73 -11.25 -16.44 19.43
CA VAL A 73 -12.37 -16.28 20.37
C VAL A 73 -13.18 -17.57 20.50
N GLU A 74 -13.11 -18.45 19.50
CA GLU A 74 -13.83 -19.74 19.47
C GLU A 74 -13.06 -20.91 20.13
N LEU A 75 -11.86 -20.66 20.67
CA LEU A 75 -10.99 -21.62 21.35
C LEU A 75 -10.82 -21.28 22.84
#